data_AF-A0A382SK02-F1
#
_entry.id   AF-A0A382SK02-F1
#
_cell.length_a   1.000
_cell.length_b   1.000
_cell.length_c   1.000
_cell.angle_alpha   90.00
_cell.angle_beta   90.00
_cell.angle_gamma   90.00
#
_symmetry.space_group_name_H-M   'P 1'
#
loop_
_entity.id
_entity.type
_entity.pdbx_description
1 polymer ?
#
loop_
_entity_poly.entity_id
_entity_poly.type
_entity_poly.pdbx_seq_one_letter_code
_entity_poly.pdbx_strand_id
1 'polypeptide(L)'
;NGVAVGMATSIPPHNATELCNALLHLLKSPKARTETLIRYIPGPDFPTGGEIVEEASSIVSSYKSGRGAFRLRATWNVEDLGHGQYQIIVTEIPYQVQKAKLIEKIADLIDEKKISWLADVIDESTEDIRMVLMPRSRSVKPQLLMEALFRNTELEIRVPLNLNVLSKGKIPGVLSLGETLNAFLEHRFEVLTRRTVNRKEKVEVRLDVLKGYQIVYLNLDLVIKIIREFEKPEQELKRKWKLNDIQINSILSMRLRQLKKLEETQIKSEHKTLSSELVELKKLLKNKKLQRNSIAKEIRNIQDMLAGNG
;
A
#
# COMPACT_ATOMS: atom_id res chain seq x y z
N ASN A 1 -10.86 1.80 -12.09
CA ASN A 1 -12.27 1.77 -12.57
C ASN A 1 -12.64 0.36 -12.96
N GLY A 2 -13.84 -0.09 -12.61
CA GLY A 2 -14.32 -1.43 -12.96
C GLY A 2 -15.85 -1.45 -13.11
N VAL A 3 -16.34 -2.21 -14.08
CA VAL A 3 -17.77 -2.41 -14.32
C VAL A 3 -18.06 -3.90 -14.23
N ALA A 4 -19.09 -4.26 -13.47
CA ALA A 4 -19.60 -5.62 -13.32
C ALA A 4 -21.12 -5.63 -13.53
N VAL A 5 -21.75 -6.82 -13.46
CA VAL A 5 -23.19 -6.95 -13.70
C VAL A 5 -23.96 -6.26 -12.58
N GLY A 6 -24.68 -5.18 -12.92
CA GLY A 6 -25.50 -4.40 -11.98
C GLY A 6 -24.72 -3.52 -11.02
N MET A 7 -23.39 -3.38 -11.19
CA MET A 7 -22.56 -2.58 -10.28
C MET A 7 -21.32 -2.01 -10.98
N ALA A 8 -20.86 -0.86 -10.50
CA ALA A 8 -19.60 -0.26 -10.93
C ALA A 8 -18.75 0.09 -9.70
N THR A 9 -17.45 0.30 -9.93
CA THR A 9 -16.50 0.83 -8.95
C THR A 9 -15.60 1.85 -9.63
N SER A 10 -15.39 2.98 -8.96
CA SER A 10 -14.49 4.02 -9.43
C SER A 10 -13.80 4.62 -8.22
N ILE A 11 -12.51 4.36 -8.11
CA ILE A 11 -11.70 4.76 -6.97
C ILE A 11 -10.54 5.56 -7.57
N PRO A 12 -10.52 6.89 -7.36
CA PRO A 12 -9.42 7.70 -7.84
C PRO A 12 -8.15 7.39 -7.05
N PRO A 13 -6.96 7.63 -7.63
CA PRO A 13 -5.68 7.45 -6.94
C PRO A 13 -5.54 8.42 -5.75
N HIS A 14 -4.67 8.05 -4.81
CA HIS A 14 -4.37 8.79 -3.59
C HIS A 14 -2.88 8.76 -3.31
N ASN A 15 -2.39 9.77 -2.61
CA ASN A 15 -1.02 9.83 -2.20
C ASN A 15 -0.71 8.73 -1.17
N ALA A 16 0.28 7.89 -1.45
CA ALA A 16 0.60 6.74 -0.60
C ALA A 16 1.09 7.17 0.80
N THR A 17 1.78 8.30 0.91
CA THR A 17 2.27 8.86 2.18
C THR A 17 1.11 9.36 3.04
N GLU A 18 0.14 10.04 2.43
CA GLU A 18 -1.10 10.48 3.08
C GLU A 18 -1.92 9.30 3.62
N LEU A 19 -2.09 8.25 2.79
CA LEU A 19 -2.73 7.02 3.21
C LEU A 19 -2.01 6.38 4.41
N CYS A 20 -0.67 6.31 4.39
CA CYS A 20 0.12 5.80 5.51
C CYS A 20 -0.13 6.60 6.80
N ASN A 21 -0.17 7.93 6.70
CA ASN A 21 -0.45 8.80 7.85
C ASN A 21 -1.85 8.55 8.43
N ALA A 22 -2.87 8.42 7.57
CA ALA A 22 -4.23 8.10 8.01
C ALA A 22 -4.32 6.72 8.68
N LEU A 23 -3.64 5.71 8.13
CA LEU A 23 -3.57 4.36 8.72
C LEU A 23 -2.90 4.36 10.10
N LEU A 24 -1.80 5.10 10.25
CA LEU A 24 -1.12 5.28 11.54
C LEU A 24 -2.02 5.96 12.58
N HIS A 25 -2.86 6.91 12.15
CA HIS A 25 -3.86 7.54 13.01
C HIS A 25 -4.94 6.53 13.44
N LEU A 26 -5.50 5.78 12.49
CA LEU A 26 -6.53 4.76 12.74
C LEU A 26 -6.06 3.64 13.66
N LEU A 27 -4.78 3.27 13.63
CA LEU A 27 -4.22 2.30 14.58
C LEU A 27 -4.33 2.77 16.05
N LYS A 28 -4.28 4.08 16.29
CA LYS A 28 -4.47 4.69 17.62
C LYS A 28 -5.94 4.95 17.93
N SER A 29 -6.70 5.43 16.94
CA SER A 29 -8.11 5.79 17.06
C SER A 29 -8.94 5.13 15.94
N PRO A 30 -9.36 3.86 16.09
CA PRO A 30 -10.04 3.11 15.03
C PRO A 30 -11.42 3.68 14.64
N LYS A 31 -12.02 4.48 15.52
CA LYS A 31 -13.31 5.14 15.33
C LYS A 31 -13.17 6.63 14.97
N ALA A 32 -12.02 7.02 14.42
CA ALA A 32 -11.81 8.39 13.95
C ALA A 32 -12.91 8.78 12.96
N ARG A 33 -13.40 10.02 13.08
CA ARG A 33 -14.44 10.53 12.17
C ARG A 33 -13.82 10.86 10.81
N THR A 34 -14.63 10.82 9.75
CA THR A 34 -14.17 11.14 8.38
C THR A 34 -13.54 12.53 8.30
N GLU A 35 -14.08 13.50 9.02
CA GLU A 35 -13.56 14.87 9.10
C GLU A 35 -12.12 14.92 9.68
N THR A 36 -11.79 14.00 10.58
CA THR A 36 -10.42 13.85 11.09
C THR A 36 -9.51 13.23 10.04
N LEU A 37 -10.01 12.24 9.28
CA LEU A 37 -9.23 11.53 8.25
C LEU A 37 -8.85 12.45 7.09
N ILE A 38 -9.68 13.43 6.76
CA ILE A 38 -9.40 14.38 5.66
C ILE A 38 -8.23 15.31 5.95
N ARG A 39 -7.88 15.51 7.23
CA ARG A 39 -6.63 16.21 7.58
C ARG A 39 -5.37 15.44 7.17
N TYR A 40 -5.49 14.13 6.98
CA TYR A 40 -4.41 13.27 6.52
C TYR A 40 -4.54 12.94 5.02
N ILE A 41 -5.76 12.87 4.49
CA ILE A 41 -6.08 12.59 3.08
C ILE A 41 -7.01 13.70 2.59
N PRO A 42 -6.47 14.87 2.18
CA PRO A 42 -7.27 16.03 1.78
C PRO A 42 -8.13 15.74 0.54
N GLY A 43 -7.66 14.87 -0.36
CA GLY A 43 -8.36 14.51 -1.58
C GLY A 43 -7.63 13.40 -2.33
N PRO A 44 -8.13 13.01 -3.52
CA PRO A 44 -7.36 12.21 -4.45
C PRO A 44 -6.04 12.90 -4.89
N ASP A 45 -5.07 12.10 -5.30
CA ASP A 45 -3.79 12.58 -5.84
C ASP A 45 -3.58 11.88 -7.19
N PHE A 46 -3.69 12.65 -8.27
CA PHE A 46 -3.68 12.10 -9.63
C PHE A 46 -2.26 12.13 -10.21
N PRO A 47 -1.84 11.08 -10.92
CA PRO A 47 -0.48 11.01 -11.48
C PRO A 47 -0.23 12.04 -12.59
N THR A 48 -1.28 12.64 -13.15
CA THR A 48 -1.20 13.70 -14.15
C THR A 48 -1.26 15.10 -13.54
N GLY A 49 -1.26 15.20 -12.20
CA GLY A 49 -1.48 16.45 -11.48
C GLY A 49 -2.92 16.96 -11.62
N GLY A 50 -3.04 18.27 -11.71
CA GLY A 50 -4.30 19.00 -11.74
C GLY A 50 -4.78 19.43 -10.35
N GLU A 51 -5.71 20.37 -10.34
CA GLU A 51 -6.27 20.94 -9.13
C GLU A 51 -7.66 20.36 -8.85
N ILE A 52 -7.88 19.90 -7.62
CA ILE A 52 -9.22 19.50 -7.17
C ILE A 52 -9.97 20.74 -6.72
N VAL A 53 -11.03 21.09 -7.46
CA VAL A 53 -11.86 22.27 -7.22
C VAL A 53 -13.19 21.84 -6.62
N GLU A 54 -13.13 21.22 -5.44
CA GLU A 54 -14.30 20.84 -4.65
C GLU A 54 -14.33 21.54 -3.29
N GLU A 55 -15.53 21.80 -2.80
CA GLU A 55 -15.68 22.28 -1.43
C GLU A 55 -15.28 21.17 -0.44
N ALA A 56 -14.62 21.55 0.65
CA ALA A 56 -14.22 20.60 1.70
C ALA A 56 -15.41 19.77 2.23
N SER A 57 -16.60 20.37 2.35
CA SER A 57 -17.85 19.70 2.74
C SER A 57 -18.25 18.58 1.77
N SER A 58 -18.09 18.81 0.46
CA SER A 58 -18.36 17.86 -0.62
C SER A 58 -17.41 16.66 -0.55
N ILE A 59 -16.12 16.92 -0.33
CA ILE A 59 -15.09 15.88 -0.13
C ILE A 59 -15.43 15.01 1.09
N VAL A 60 -15.78 15.64 2.22
CA VAL A 60 -16.22 14.94 3.44
C VAL A 60 -17.42 14.04 3.15
N SER A 61 -18.43 14.56 2.47
CA SER A 61 -19.64 13.80 2.15
C SER A 61 -19.33 12.58 1.27
N SER A 62 -18.46 12.77 0.27
CA SER A 62 -18.03 11.74 -0.68
C SER A 62 -17.28 10.60 0.02
N TYR A 63 -16.35 10.92 0.91
CA TYR A 63 -15.62 9.92 1.70
C TYR A 63 -16.46 9.26 2.79
N LYS A 64 -17.46 9.96 3.32
CA LYS A 64 -18.37 9.41 4.33
C LYS A 64 -19.37 8.43 3.73
N SER A 65 -19.91 8.71 2.55
CA SER A 65 -20.88 7.83 1.87
C SER A 65 -20.21 6.74 1.02
N GLY A 66 -18.94 6.95 0.64
CA GLY A 66 -18.25 6.15 -0.35
C GLY A 66 -18.70 6.41 -1.80
N ARG A 67 -19.61 7.38 -2.01
CA ARG A 67 -20.11 7.80 -3.32
C ARG A 67 -20.04 9.31 -3.45
N GLY A 68 -19.54 9.77 -4.58
CA GLY A 68 -19.46 11.19 -4.86
C GLY A 68 -18.72 11.45 -6.14
N ALA A 69 -18.15 12.63 -6.26
CA ALA A 69 -17.29 12.99 -7.37
C ALA A 69 -16.40 14.17 -7.00
N PHE A 70 -15.31 14.32 -7.72
CA PHE A 70 -14.38 15.43 -7.60
C PHE A 70 -14.27 16.16 -8.93
N ARG A 71 -14.33 17.49 -8.92
CA ARG A 71 -13.94 18.28 -10.09
C ARG A 71 -12.43 18.39 -10.12
N LEU A 72 -11.84 17.88 -11.18
CA LEU A 72 -10.41 17.95 -11.46
C LEU A 72 -10.18 18.92 -12.61
N ARG A 73 -9.43 19.96 -12.35
CA ARG A 73 -9.15 21.06 -13.28
C ARG A 73 -7.69 21.04 -13.70
N ALA A 74 -7.42 21.39 -14.95
CA ALA A 74 -6.08 21.59 -15.47
C ALA A 74 -5.33 22.71 -14.71
N THR A 75 -4.04 22.52 -14.49
CA THR A 75 -3.16 23.56 -13.91
C THR A 75 -2.67 24.46 -15.04
N TRP A 76 -2.73 25.78 -14.82
CA TRP A 76 -2.37 26.76 -15.82
C TRP A 76 -1.79 28.03 -15.22
N ASN A 77 -0.99 28.75 -16.01
CA ASN A 77 -0.43 30.06 -15.67
C ASN A 77 -0.51 31.00 -16.88
N VAL A 78 -0.33 32.30 -16.62
CA VAL A 78 -0.28 33.34 -17.64
C VAL A 78 1.18 33.71 -17.88
N GLU A 79 1.60 33.74 -19.14
CA GLU A 79 2.89 34.27 -19.56
C GLU A 79 2.69 35.61 -20.29
N ASP A 80 3.44 36.64 -19.88
CA ASP A 80 3.45 37.96 -20.53
C ASP A 80 4.42 37.92 -21.72
N LEU A 81 3.93 38.30 -22.90
CA LEU A 81 4.71 38.36 -24.15
C LEU A 81 5.24 39.77 -24.44
N GLY A 82 4.98 40.73 -23.54
CA GLY A 82 5.31 42.13 -23.73
C GLY A 82 4.22 42.89 -24.50
N HIS A 83 4.28 44.22 -24.45
CA HIS A 83 3.31 45.12 -25.10
C HIS A 83 1.83 44.85 -24.72
N GLY A 84 1.61 44.23 -23.55
CA GLY A 84 0.29 43.83 -23.05
C GLY A 84 -0.29 42.60 -23.73
N GLN A 85 0.48 41.90 -24.57
CA GLN A 85 0.11 40.58 -25.08
C GLN A 85 0.42 39.52 -24.03
N TYR A 86 -0.41 38.48 -23.98
CA TYR A 86 -0.22 37.36 -23.06
C TYR A 86 -0.59 36.06 -23.75
N GLN A 87 -0.10 34.96 -23.21
CA GLN A 87 -0.57 33.62 -23.53
C GLN A 87 -0.88 32.84 -22.25
N ILE A 88 -1.75 31.85 -22.35
CA ILE A 88 -2.04 30.94 -21.24
C ILE A 88 -1.32 29.63 -21.50
N ILE A 89 -0.60 29.16 -20.50
CA ILE A 89 0.10 27.89 -20.54
C ILE A 89 -0.63 26.92 -19.63
N VAL A 90 -1.07 25.81 -20.20
CA VAL A 90 -1.57 24.66 -19.44
C VAL A 90 -0.42 23.69 -19.24
N THR A 91 -0.07 23.44 -17.98
CA THR A 91 1.07 22.62 -17.57
C THR A 91 0.67 21.23 -17.13
N GLU A 92 -0.59 21.02 -16.74
CA GLU A 92 -1.12 19.73 -16.30
C GLU A 92 -2.55 19.56 -16.81
N ILE A 93 -2.89 18.34 -17.26
CA ILE A 93 -4.23 18.02 -17.75
C ILE A 93 -4.91 16.99 -16.83
N PRO A 94 -6.26 16.97 -16.77
CA PRO A 94 -6.96 16.04 -15.92
C PRO A 94 -6.70 14.56 -16.27
N TYR A 95 -6.80 13.71 -15.24
CA TYR A 95 -6.52 12.28 -15.35
C TYR A 95 -7.42 11.59 -16.40
N GLN A 96 -6.82 10.72 -17.21
CA GLN A 96 -7.46 9.99 -18.32
C GLN A 96 -7.93 10.85 -19.51
N VAL A 97 -7.60 12.14 -19.55
CA VAL A 97 -7.84 13.01 -20.72
C VAL A 97 -6.72 12.81 -21.75
N GLN A 98 -7.10 12.61 -23.01
CA GLN A 98 -6.16 12.49 -24.12
C GLN A 98 -5.82 13.88 -24.67
N LYS A 99 -4.57 14.32 -24.51
CA LYS A 99 -4.11 15.65 -24.94
C LYS A 99 -4.46 15.98 -26.39
N ALA A 100 -4.17 15.08 -27.33
CA ALA A 100 -4.44 15.31 -28.76
C ALA A 100 -5.93 15.57 -29.04
N LYS A 101 -6.83 14.80 -28.41
CA LYS A 101 -8.28 14.99 -28.53
C LYS A 101 -8.75 16.28 -27.88
N LEU A 102 -8.14 16.67 -26.76
CA LEU A 102 -8.45 17.93 -26.11
C LEU A 102 -8.09 19.13 -27.00
N ILE A 103 -6.94 19.07 -27.67
CA ILE A 103 -6.50 20.12 -28.60
C ILE A 103 -7.42 20.18 -29.82
N GLU A 104 -7.74 19.03 -30.42
CA GLU A 104 -8.72 18.92 -31.51
C GLU A 104 -10.07 19.54 -31.11
N LYS A 105 -10.55 19.20 -29.91
CA LYS A 105 -11.80 19.75 -29.36
C LYS A 105 -11.74 21.26 -29.20
N ILE A 106 -10.61 21.81 -28.76
CA ILE A 106 -10.43 23.26 -28.61
C ILE A 106 -10.41 23.93 -29.99
N ALA A 107 -9.71 23.36 -30.98
CA ALA A 107 -9.68 23.86 -32.35
C ALA A 107 -11.08 23.89 -32.97
N ASP A 108 -11.87 22.82 -32.81
CA ASP A 108 -13.27 22.77 -33.26
C ASP A 108 -14.11 23.91 -32.65
N LEU A 109 -13.92 24.22 -31.36
CA LEU A 109 -14.64 25.30 -30.69
C LEU A 109 -14.24 26.69 -31.19
N ILE A 110 -13.00 26.86 -31.68
CA ILE A 110 -12.53 28.09 -32.32
C ILE A 110 -13.20 28.22 -33.70
N ASP A 111 -13.19 27.16 -34.50
CA ASP A 111 -13.75 27.14 -35.86
C ASP A 111 -15.27 27.33 -35.86
N GLU A 112 -15.98 26.71 -34.91
CA GLU A 112 -17.42 26.90 -34.68
C GLU A 112 -17.75 28.27 -34.07
N LYS A 113 -16.74 29.11 -33.77
CA LYS A 113 -16.87 30.43 -33.12
C LYS A 113 -17.56 30.39 -31.74
N LYS A 114 -17.58 29.22 -31.07
CA LYS A 114 -18.12 29.07 -29.71
C LYS A 114 -17.21 29.72 -28.66
N ILE A 115 -15.90 29.77 -28.91
CA ILE A 115 -14.92 30.50 -28.09
C ILE A 115 -14.22 31.53 -28.98
N SER A 116 -14.97 32.57 -29.37
CA SER A 116 -14.49 33.61 -30.29
C SER A 116 -13.34 34.47 -29.74
N TRP A 117 -13.03 34.37 -28.44
CA TRP A 117 -11.92 35.08 -27.81
C TRP A 117 -10.59 34.34 -27.87
N LEU A 118 -10.59 33.06 -28.25
CA LEU A 118 -9.38 32.26 -28.45
C LEU A 118 -8.96 32.35 -29.93
N ALA A 119 -7.70 32.70 -30.16
CA ALA A 119 -7.11 32.78 -31.49
C ALA A 119 -6.68 31.40 -31.97
N ASP A 120 -5.91 30.70 -31.13
CA ASP A 120 -5.28 29.45 -31.48
C ASP A 120 -4.95 28.61 -30.24
N VAL A 121 -4.70 27.32 -30.46
CA VAL A 121 -4.19 26.35 -29.48
C VAL A 121 -3.00 25.60 -30.08
N ILE A 122 -1.86 25.62 -29.39
CA ILE A 122 -0.61 25.03 -29.86
C ILE A 122 -0.08 24.03 -28.82
N ASP A 123 0.35 22.87 -29.29
CA ASP A 123 1.05 21.88 -28.47
C ASP A 123 2.57 22.13 -28.53
N GLU A 124 3.15 22.62 -27.44
CA GLU A 124 4.61 22.77 -27.28
C GLU A 124 5.18 21.72 -26.31
N SER A 125 4.42 20.67 -26.01
CA SER A 125 4.85 19.67 -25.03
C SER A 125 6.07 18.88 -25.52
N THR A 126 6.97 18.58 -24.60
CA THR A 126 8.10 17.68 -24.82
C THR A 126 8.03 16.52 -23.82
N GLU A 127 8.93 16.47 -22.84
CA GLU A 127 8.81 15.58 -21.67
C GLU A 127 7.68 16.08 -20.75
N ASP A 128 7.61 17.40 -20.55
CA ASP A 128 6.56 18.07 -19.80
C ASP A 128 5.42 18.55 -20.70
N ILE A 129 4.21 18.59 -20.15
CA ILE A 129 3.03 19.14 -20.84
C ILE A 129 3.17 20.66 -20.91
N ARG A 130 3.05 21.19 -22.13
CA ARG A 130 2.97 22.63 -22.39
C ARG A 130 2.01 22.87 -23.53
N MET A 131 0.75 23.15 -23.20
CA MET A 131 -0.26 23.55 -24.18
C MET A 131 -0.47 25.06 -24.09
N VAL A 132 -0.25 25.75 -25.21
CA VAL A 132 -0.33 27.21 -25.33
C VAL A 132 -1.69 27.60 -25.89
N LEU A 133 -2.36 28.51 -25.19
CA LEU A 133 -3.64 29.08 -25.60
C LEU A 133 -3.44 30.58 -25.87
N MET A 134 -3.65 30.99 -27.11
CA MET A 134 -3.39 32.35 -27.55
C MET A 134 -4.71 33.15 -27.62
N PRO A 135 -4.87 34.24 -26.86
CA PRO A 135 -6.07 35.08 -26.95
C PRO A 135 -6.11 35.89 -28.26
N ARG A 136 -7.31 36.16 -28.80
CA ARG A 136 -7.48 37.05 -29.96
C ARG A 136 -7.19 38.51 -29.67
N SER A 137 -7.33 38.92 -28.41
CA SER A 137 -7.13 40.31 -27.99
C SER A 137 -6.57 40.37 -26.57
N ARG A 138 -5.63 41.28 -26.35
CA ARG A 138 -5.11 41.65 -25.03
C ARG A 138 -6.16 42.15 -24.03
N SER A 139 -7.35 42.52 -24.50
CA SER A 139 -8.45 42.97 -23.64
C SER A 139 -9.21 41.82 -22.97
N VAL A 140 -9.02 40.59 -23.44
CA VAL A 140 -9.66 39.40 -22.86
C VAL A 140 -8.97 39.11 -21.53
N LYS A 141 -9.75 38.88 -20.47
CA LYS A 141 -9.19 38.48 -19.19
C LYS A 141 -8.87 36.98 -19.23
N PRO A 142 -7.65 36.54 -18.85
CA PRO A 142 -7.27 35.13 -18.85
C PRO A 142 -8.25 34.22 -18.10
N GLN A 143 -8.73 34.66 -16.93
CA GLN A 143 -9.67 33.91 -16.10
C GLN A 143 -10.99 33.65 -16.82
N LEU A 144 -11.54 34.64 -17.53
CA LEU A 144 -12.80 34.50 -18.26
C LEU A 144 -12.65 33.50 -19.43
N LEU A 145 -11.50 33.55 -20.11
CA LEU A 145 -11.17 32.61 -21.19
C LEU A 145 -11.10 31.17 -20.65
N MET A 146 -10.41 30.97 -19.53
CA MET A 146 -10.32 29.64 -18.90
C MET A 146 -11.65 29.15 -18.35
N GLU A 147 -12.48 30.00 -17.74
CA GLU A 147 -13.84 29.62 -17.32
C GLU A 147 -14.74 29.20 -18.49
N ALA A 148 -14.55 29.78 -19.67
CA ALA A 148 -15.23 29.32 -20.89
C ALA A 148 -14.69 27.96 -21.33
N LEU A 149 -13.37 27.77 -21.33
CA LEU A 149 -12.74 26.50 -21.72
C LEU A 149 -13.11 25.35 -20.78
N PHE A 150 -13.07 25.55 -19.46
CA PHE A 150 -13.48 24.54 -18.46
C PHE A 150 -14.91 24.06 -18.64
N ARG A 151 -15.83 24.94 -19.08
CA ARG A 151 -17.23 24.57 -19.31
C ARG A 151 -17.47 23.77 -20.59
N ASN A 152 -16.58 23.89 -21.57
CA ASN A 152 -16.81 23.38 -22.93
C ASN A 152 -15.81 22.28 -23.35
N THR A 153 -14.81 21.99 -22.52
CA THR A 153 -13.72 21.05 -22.84
C THR A 153 -13.35 20.22 -21.61
N GLU A 154 -12.58 19.16 -21.83
CA GLU A 154 -12.05 18.29 -20.78
C GLU A 154 -10.85 18.91 -20.02
N LEU A 155 -10.62 20.22 -20.12
CA LEU A 155 -9.74 20.95 -19.20
C LEU A 155 -10.27 20.97 -17.76
N GLU A 156 -11.57 20.73 -17.57
CA GLU A 156 -12.16 20.39 -16.27
C GLU A 156 -13.04 19.15 -16.45
N ILE A 157 -12.83 18.12 -15.62
CA ILE A 157 -13.64 16.91 -15.64
C ILE A 157 -14.19 16.59 -14.26
N ARG A 158 -15.28 15.83 -14.23
CA ARG A 158 -15.83 15.26 -13.01
C ARG A 158 -15.36 13.82 -12.86
N VAL A 159 -14.44 13.57 -11.92
CA VAL A 159 -13.95 12.23 -11.58
C VAL A 159 -14.90 11.59 -10.57
N PRO A 160 -15.60 10.49 -10.90
CA PRO A 160 -16.51 9.85 -9.97
C PRO A 160 -15.76 9.12 -8.84
N LEU A 161 -16.38 9.10 -7.66
CA LEU A 161 -16.01 8.24 -6.54
C LEU A 161 -17.15 7.26 -6.29
N ASN A 162 -16.82 5.99 -6.29
CA ASN A 162 -17.69 4.89 -5.91
C ASN A 162 -16.82 3.78 -5.33
N LEU A 163 -16.64 3.80 -4.00
CA LEU A 163 -15.89 2.84 -3.20
C LEU A 163 -16.66 1.53 -3.03
N ASN A 164 -17.13 0.97 -4.14
CA ASN A 164 -17.74 -0.34 -4.18
C ASN A 164 -16.65 -1.41 -4.27
N VAL A 165 -16.48 -2.17 -3.20
CA VAL A 165 -15.41 -3.16 -3.07
C VAL A 165 -15.95 -4.48 -2.53
N LEU A 166 -15.20 -5.57 -2.76
CA LEU A 166 -15.50 -6.87 -2.18
C LEU A 166 -14.94 -6.91 -0.75
N SER A 167 -15.81 -6.73 0.24
CA SER A 167 -15.42 -6.92 1.64
C SER A 167 -15.47 -8.40 2.00
N LYS A 168 -14.40 -8.90 2.64
CA LYS A 168 -14.26 -10.30 3.09
C LYS A 168 -14.50 -11.34 1.98
N GLY A 169 -14.26 -10.95 0.72
CA GLY A 169 -14.29 -11.82 -0.46
C GLY A 169 -15.66 -12.38 -0.84
N LYS A 170 -16.76 -11.86 -0.28
CA LYS A 170 -18.09 -12.47 -0.47
C LYS A 170 -19.19 -11.50 -0.87
N ILE A 171 -19.21 -10.28 -0.31
CA ILE A 171 -20.33 -9.36 -0.49
C ILE A 171 -19.79 -8.05 -1.09
N PRO A 172 -20.18 -7.70 -2.33
CA PRO A 172 -19.92 -6.37 -2.86
C PRO A 172 -20.73 -5.35 -2.08
N GLY A 173 -20.09 -4.26 -1.69
CA GLY A 173 -20.73 -3.20 -0.95
C GLY A 173 -19.97 -1.90 -1.08
N VAL A 174 -20.68 -0.79 -0.96
CA VAL A 174 -20.06 0.53 -0.88
C VAL A 174 -19.62 0.77 0.56
N LEU A 175 -18.34 1.06 0.71
CA LEU A 175 -17.73 1.41 1.98
C LEU A 175 -17.38 2.89 2.01
N SER A 176 -17.45 3.49 3.19
CA SER A 176 -16.79 4.78 3.45
C SER A 176 -15.26 4.64 3.37
N LEU A 177 -14.55 5.77 3.26
CA LEU A 177 -13.09 5.79 3.31
C LEU A 177 -12.57 5.19 4.62
N GLY A 178 -13.18 5.55 5.75
CA GLY A 178 -12.79 5.03 7.07
C GLY A 178 -12.98 3.52 7.20
N GLU A 179 -14.09 2.98 6.68
CA GLU A 179 -14.32 1.53 6.66
C GLU A 179 -13.33 0.81 5.75
N THR A 180 -13.03 1.38 4.58
CA THR A 180 -12.05 0.84 3.63
C THR A 180 -10.65 0.75 4.27
N LEU A 181 -10.18 1.82 4.91
CA LEU A 181 -8.89 1.84 5.60
C LEU A 181 -8.85 0.88 6.79
N ASN A 182 -9.94 0.79 7.56
CA ASN A 182 -10.05 -0.17 8.65
C ASN A 182 -10.06 -1.63 8.16
N ALA A 183 -10.71 -1.92 7.04
CA ALA A 183 -10.69 -3.24 6.41
C ALA A 183 -9.26 -3.62 5.95
N PHE A 184 -8.52 -2.66 5.39
CA PHE A 184 -7.11 -2.85 5.08
C PHE A 184 -6.28 -3.15 6.35
N LEU A 185 -6.48 -2.41 7.44
CA LEU A 185 -5.81 -2.69 8.72
C LEU A 185 -6.18 -4.07 9.27
N GLU A 186 -7.46 -4.47 9.23
CA GLU A 186 -7.92 -5.80 9.64
C GLU A 186 -7.18 -6.90 8.88
N HIS A 187 -7.05 -6.74 7.55
CA HIS A 187 -6.24 -7.64 6.73
C HIS A 187 -4.77 -7.66 7.15
N ARG A 188 -4.16 -6.51 7.46
CA ARG A 188 -2.77 -6.46 7.98
C ARG A 188 -2.61 -7.22 9.31
N PHE A 189 -3.59 -7.15 10.22
CA PHE A 189 -3.58 -7.95 11.45
C PHE A 189 -3.68 -9.45 11.16
N GLU A 190 -4.50 -9.85 10.19
CA GLU A 190 -4.61 -11.25 9.78
C GLU A 190 -3.28 -11.77 9.21
N VAL A 191 -2.68 -11.02 8.28
CA VAL A 191 -1.38 -11.36 7.68
C VAL A 191 -0.29 -11.44 8.73
N LEU A 192 -0.21 -10.47 9.65
CA LEU A 192 0.73 -10.49 10.76
C LEU A 192 0.57 -11.75 11.60
N THR A 193 -0.68 -12.11 11.94
CA THR A 193 -0.99 -13.30 12.74
C THR A 193 -0.56 -14.57 12.02
N ARG A 194 -0.95 -14.74 10.75
CA ARG A 194 -0.60 -15.92 9.94
C ARG A 194 0.90 -16.08 9.77
N ARG A 195 1.62 -14.99 9.46
CA ARG A 195 3.09 -15.00 9.37
C ARG A 195 3.75 -15.37 10.69
N THR A 196 3.25 -14.81 11.80
CA THR A 196 3.79 -15.06 13.14
C THR A 196 3.54 -16.50 13.58
N VAL A 197 2.35 -17.06 13.32
CA VAL A 197 2.04 -18.47 13.61
C VAL A 197 2.94 -19.41 12.81
N ASN A 198 3.07 -19.19 11.50
CA ASN A 198 3.96 -20.00 10.65
C ASN A 198 5.42 -19.95 11.15
N ARG A 199 5.92 -18.77 11.52
CA ARG A 199 7.27 -18.64 12.10
C ARG A 199 7.35 -19.38 13.45
N LYS A 200 6.35 -19.23 14.32
CA LYS A 200 6.28 -19.90 15.62
C LYS A 200 6.37 -21.42 15.47
N GLU A 201 5.61 -22.00 14.55
CA GLU A 201 5.60 -23.44 14.28
C GLU A 201 6.98 -23.93 13.80
N LYS A 202 7.61 -23.22 12.85
CA LYS A 202 8.97 -23.54 12.39
C LYS A 202 9.99 -23.49 13.52
N VAL A 203 9.89 -22.49 14.40
CA VAL A 203 10.76 -22.33 15.57
C VAL A 203 10.52 -23.46 16.58
N GLU A 204 9.27 -23.84 16.85
CA GLU A 204 8.93 -24.95 17.76
C GLU A 204 9.49 -26.29 17.25
N VAL A 205 9.30 -26.60 15.96
CA VAL A 205 9.88 -27.81 15.33
C VAL A 205 11.40 -27.80 15.43
N ARG A 206 12.05 -26.66 15.13
CA ARG A 206 13.51 -26.55 15.19
C ARG A 206 14.03 -26.72 16.62
N LEU A 207 13.37 -26.12 17.61
CA LEU A 207 13.73 -26.27 19.02
C LEU A 207 13.62 -27.73 19.48
N ASP A 208 12.60 -28.46 19.04
CA ASP A 208 12.46 -29.87 19.40
C ASP A 208 13.59 -30.72 18.82
N VAL A 209 14.02 -30.46 17.58
CA VAL A 209 15.21 -31.10 16.99
C VAL A 209 16.47 -30.77 17.80
N LEU A 210 16.68 -29.49 18.16
CA LEU A 210 17.85 -29.06 18.93
C LEU A 210 17.91 -29.70 20.33
N LYS A 211 16.75 -29.90 21.00
CA LYS A 211 16.68 -30.66 22.26
C LYS A 211 17.15 -32.10 22.09
N GLY A 212 16.76 -32.75 20.97
CA GLY A 212 17.24 -34.09 20.63
C GLY A 212 18.75 -34.12 20.47
N TYR A 213 19.33 -33.15 19.75
CA TYR A 213 20.78 -33.04 19.60
C TYR A 213 21.50 -32.79 20.94
N GLN A 214 20.95 -31.95 21.81
CA GLN A 214 21.52 -31.73 23.15
C GLN A 214 21.59 -33.02 23.96
N ILE A 215 20.58 -33.90 23.88
CA ILE A 215 20.62 -35.22 24.51
C ILE A 215 21.77 -36.08 23.96
N VAL A 216 21.98 -36.05 22.63
CA VAL A 216 23.08 -36.77 21.99
C VAL A 216 24.43 -36.29 22.49
N TYR A 217 24.69 -34.98 22.53
CA TYR A 217 25.99 -34.48 23.02
C TYR A 217 26.24 -34.81 24.49
N LEU A 218 25.20 -34.80 25.32
CA LEU A 218 25.32 -35.18 26.74
C LEU A 218 25.59 -36.68 26.94
N ASN A 219 25.28 -37.52 25.97
CA ASN A 219 25.32 -38.99 26.09
C ASN A 219 26.01 -39.66 24.88
N LEU A 220 27.00 -38.99 24.28
CA LEU A 220 27.50 -39.33 22.95
C LEU A 220 27.95 -40.79 22.82
N ASP A 221 28.79 -41.25 23.74
CA ASP A 221 29.32 -42.63 23.74
C ASP A 221 28.21 -43.67 23.84
N LEU A 222 27.19 -43.40 24.66
CA LEU A 222 26.07 -44.30 24.86
C LEU A 222 25.14 -44.33 23.65
N VAL A 223 24.92 -43.18 23.00
CA VAL A 223 24.15 -43.11 21.75
C VAL A 223 24.87 -43.86 20.64
N ILE A 224 26.19 -43.70 20.49
CA ILE A 224 27.00 -44.45 19.51
C ILE A 224 26.93 -45.95 19.80
N LYS A 225 27.06 -46.35 21.07
CA LYS A 225 26.93 -47.75 21.49
C LYS A 225 25.57 -48.34 21.09
N ILE A 226 24.48 -47.62 21.36
CA ILE A 226 23.13 -48.08 21.00
C ILE A 226 22.99 -48.24 19.49
N ILE A 227 23.48 -47.27 18.70
CA ILE A 227 23.43 -47.31 17.23
C ILE A 227 24.24 -48.50 16.67
N ARG A 228 25.34 -48.88 17.31
CA ARG A 228 26.22 -49.97 16.85
C ARG A 228 25.77 -51.37 17.27
N GLU A 229 25.20 -51.51 18.47
CA GLU A 229 24.98 -52.82 19.08
C GLU A 229 23.53 -53.33 18.97
N PHE A 230 22.54 -52.46 18.76
CA PHE A 230 21.14 -52.85 18.74
C PHE A 230 20.60 -52.95 17.31
N GLU A 231 19.78 -53.98 17.05
CA GLU A 231 19.16 -54.21 15.73
C GLU A 231 18.15 -53.10 15.34
N LYS A 232 17.45 -52.54 16.33
CA LYS A 232 16.49 -51.44 16.15
C LYS A 232 16.84 -50.23 17.03
N PRO A 233 17.91 -49.48 16.68
CA PRO A 233 18.43 -48.42 17.54
C PRO A 233 17.41 -47.30 17.76
N GLU A 234 16.56 -47.01 16.77
CA GLU A 234 15.49 -46.03 16.87
C GLU A 234 14.52 -46.28 18.06
N GLN A 235 14.15 -47.53 18.32
CA GLN A 235 13.21 -47.88 19.38
C GLN A 235 13.86 -47.73 20.75
N GLU A 236 15.14 -48.09 20.85
CA GLU A 236 15.92 -47.95 22.07
C GLU A 236 16.20 -46.49 22.43
N LEU A 237 16.58 -45.68 21.45
CA LEU A 237 16.76 -44.23 21.63
C LEU A 237 15.44 -43.58 22.08
N LYS A 238 14.30 -43.95 21.47
CA LYS A 238 12.97 -43.47 21.88
C LYS A 238 12.65 -43.85 23.32
N ARG A 239 12.80 -45.13 23.67
CA ARG A 239 12.47 -45.64 25.00
C ARG A 239 13.31 -44.98 26.09
N LYS A 240 14.61 -44.83 25.84
CA LYS A 240 15.57 -44.37 26.86
C LYS A 240 15.45 -42.87 27.15
N TRP A 241 15.24 -42.05 26.13
CA TRP A 241 15.20 -40.59 26.28
C TRP A 241 13.84 -39.96 25.97
N LYS A 242 12.79 -40.77 25.78
CA LYS A 242 11.42 -40.34 25.46
C LYS A 242 11.37 -39.39 24.25
N LEU A 243 12.21 -39.67 23.25
CA LEU A 243 12.33 -38.86 22.04
C LEU A 243 11.13 -39.09 21.12
N ASN A 244 10.70 -38.03 20.43
CA ASN A 244 9.66 -38.13 19.40
C ASN A 244 10.25 -38.56 18.04
N ASP A 245 9.38 -38.89 17.07
CA ASP A 245 9.80 -39.37 15.74
C ASP A 245 10.69 -38.37 15.00
N ILE A 246 10.36 -37.08 15.08
CA ILE A 246 11.11 -36.00 14.42
C ILE A 246 12.54 -35.92 14.98
N GLN A 247 12.68 -36.00 16.30
CA GLN A 247 13.97 -35.99 16.99
C GLN A 247 14.81 -37.20 16.59
N ILE A 248 14.22 -38.40 16.62
CA ILE A 248 14.92 -39.64 16.29
C ILE A 248 15.42 -39.62 14.85
N ASN A 249 14.54 -39.31 13.91
CA ASN A 249 14.91 -39.22 12.49
C ASN A 249 16.03 -38.19 12.30
N SER A 250 15.96 -37.05 13.00
CA SER A 250 16.98 -36.01 12.94
C SER A 250 18.32 -36.44 13.54
N ILE A 251 18.31 -37.25 14.61
CA ILE A 251 19.51 -37.79 15.29
C ILE A 251 20.19 -38.84 14.40
N LEU A 252 19.42 -39.79 13.88
CA LEU A 252 19.96 -40.83 13.00
C LEU A 252 20.49 -40.27 11.68
N SER A 253 19.96 -39.12 11.24
CA SER A 253 20.43 -38.39 10.06
C SER A 253 21.63 -37.47 10.33
N MET A 254 22.15 -37.42 11.57
CA MET A 254 23.32 -36.60 11.90
C MET A 254 24.55 -37.10 11.17
N ARG A 255 25.37 -36.16 10.67
CA ARG A 255 26.67 -36.48 10.06
C ARG A 255 27.73 -36.56 11.15
N LEU A 256 28.67 -37.50 11.05
CA LEU A 256 29.77 -37.67 12.01
C LEU A 256 30.56 -36.37 12.29
N ARG A 257 30.75 -35.51 11.27
CA ARG A 257 31.40 -34.20 11.42
C ARG A 257 30.70 -33.26 12.40
N GLN A 258 29.40 -33.44 12.61
CA GLN A 258 28.59 -32.65 13.51
C GLN A 258 28.85 -33.02 14.97
N LEU A 259 29.54 -34.12 15.28
CA LEU A 259 29.81 -34.53 16.67
C LEU A 259 30.94 -33.73 17.36
N LYS A 260 31.52 -32.73 16.67
CA LYS A 260 32.59 -31.89 17.21
C LYS A 260 32.07 -30.96 18.33
N LYS A 261 32.89 -30.69 19.34
CA LYS A 261 32.54 -29.78 20.46
C LYS A 261 32.12 -28.36 20.01
N LEU A 262 32.67 -27.86 18.90
CA LEU A 262 32.29 -26.58 18.33
C LEU A 262 30.81 -26.56 17.87
N GLU A 263 30.33 -27.66 17.32
CA GLU A 263 28.92 -27.81 16.88
C GLU A 263 27.96 -27.84 18.07
N GLU A 264 28.36 -28.45 19.19
CA GLU A 264 27.60 -28.41 20.44
C GLU A 264 27.37 -26.96 20.91
N THR A 265 28.41 -26.14 20.88
CA THR A 265 28.29 -24.73 21.28
C THR A 265 27.37 -23.94 20.35
N GLN A 266 27.44 -24.20 19.04
CA GLN A 266 26.55 -23.58 18.06
C GLN A 266 25.09 -23.98 18.32
N ILE A 267 24.80 -25.26 18.54
CA ILE A 267 23.46 -25.77 18.83
C ILE A 267 22.89 -25.17 20.12
N LYS A 268 23.70 -25.02 21.17
CA LYS A 268 23.28 -24.32 22.39
C LYS A 268 22.96 -22.85 22.13
N SER A 269 23.78 -22.16 21.34
CA SER A 269 23.56 -20.75 20.98
C SER A 269 22.29 -20.56 20.12
N GLU A 270 22.06 -21.46 19.17
CA GLU A 270 20.89 -21.48 18.31
C GLU A 270 19.64 -21.74 19.15
N HIS A 271 19.66 -22.76 20.03
CA HIS A 271 18.56 -23.07 20.93
C HIS A 271 18.21 -21.87 21.82
N LYS A 272 19.21 -21.18 22.39
CA LYS A 272 18.99 -19.98 23.21
C LYS A 272 18.28 -18.88 22.41
N THR A 273 18.78 -18.58 21.21
CA THR A 273 18.25 -17.53 20.33
C THR A 273 16.81 -17.84 19.89
N LEU A 274 16.56 -19.07 19.45
CA LEU A 274 15.22 -19.52 19.05
C LEU A 274 14.25 -19.60 20.23
N SER A 275 14.73 -19.93 21.43
CA SER A 275 13.90 -19.92 22.64
C SER A 275 13.45 -18.51 22.99
N SER A 276 14.34 -17.52 22.93
CA SER A 276 13.95 -16.11 23.11
C SER A 276 12.98 -15.64 22.02
N GLU A 277 13.25 -15.99 20.76
CA GLU A 277 12.36 -15.65 19.64
C GLU A 277 10.96 -16.25 19.85
N LEU A 278 10.86 -17.51 20.27
CA LEU A 278 9.58 -18.16 20.55
C LEU A 278 8.76 -17.44 21.62
N VAL A 279 9.42 -16.96 22.67
CA VAL A 279 8.77 -16.16 23.73
C VAL A 279 8.21 -14.86 23.15
N GLU A 280 8.97 -14.17 22.31
CA GLU A 280 8.53 -12.93 21.66
C GLU A 280 7.37 -13.17 20.70
N LEU A 281 7.43 -14.23 19.86
CA LEU A 281 6.36 -14.61 18.94
C LEU A 281 5.07 -14.93 19.71
N LYS A 282 5.15 -15.69 20.80
CA LYS A 282 4.01 -15.99 21.68
C LYS A 282 3.45 -14.73 22.33
N LYS A 283 4.31 -13.80 22.76
CA LYS A 283 3.91 -12.51 23.33
C LYS A 283 3.20 -11.64 22.30
N LEU A 284 3.71 -11.59 21.06
CA LEU A 284 3.11 -10.84 19.96
C LEU A 284 1.71 -11.37 19.60
N LEU A 285 1.53 -12.69 19.52
CA LEU A 285 0.22 -13.29 19.24
C LEU A 285 -0.82 -13.01 20.32
N LYS A 286 -0.41 -12.91 21.60
CA LYS A 286 -1.33 -12.67 22.72
C LYS A 286 -1.67 -11.18 22.94
N ASN A 287 -0.81 -10.25 22.51
CA ASN A 287 -0.94 -8.85 22.87
C ASN A 287 -1.32 -7.96 21.67
N LYS A 288 -2.57 -7.50 21.64
CA LYS A 288 -3.09 -6.59 20.60
C LYS A 288 -2.31 -5.27 20.50
N LYS A 289 -1.77 -4.74 21.60
CA LYS A 289 -0.94 -3.51 21.59
C LYS A 289 0.40 -3.76 20.88
N LEU A 290 1.02 -4.92 21.10
CA LEU A 290 2.24 -5.29 20.38
C LEU A 290 1.98 -5.50 18.89
N GLN A 291 0.84 -6.11 18.53
CA GLN A 291 0.45 -6.25 17.12
C GLN A 291 0.28 -4.88 16.46
N ARG A 292 -0.45 -3.95 17.12
CA ARG A 292 -0.61 -2.57 16.64
C ARG A 292 0.75 -1.89 16.44
N ASN A 293 1.66 -2.01 17.41
CA ASN A 293 2.99 -1.42 17.31
C ASN A 293 3.81 -2.03 16.17
N SER A 294 3.70 -3.34 15.95
CA SER A 294 4.36 -4.04 14.85
C SER A 294 3.85 -3.53 13.49
N ILE A 295 2.52 -3.44 13.32
CA ILE A 295 1.93 -2.92 12.07
C ILE A 295 2.28 -1.45 11.88
N ALA A 296 2.25 -0.64 12.93
CA ALA A 296 2.68 0.76 12.85
C ALA A 296 4.15 0.88 12.41
N LYS A 297 5.03 0.00 12.86
CA LYS A 297 6.43 -0.05 12.41
C LYS A 297 6.52 -0.44 10.92
N GLU A 298 5.76 -1.45 10.50
CA GLU A 298 5.72 -1.83 9.07
C GLU A 298 5.22 -0.70 8.18
N ILE A 299 4.17 0.03 8.58
CA ILE A 299 3.64 1.15 7.81
C ILE A 299 4.64 2.30 7.74
N ARG A 300 5.34 2.62 8.84
CA ARG A 300 6.42 3.62 8.81
C ARG A 300 7.56 3.22 7.89
N ASN A 301 7.98 1.96 7.92
CA ASN A 301 9.00 1.49 6.99
C ASN A 301 8.58 1.66 5.53
N ILE A 302 7.30 1.40 5.20
CA ILE A 302 6.76 1.63 3.85
C ILE A 302 6.81 3.13 3.51
N GLN A 303 6.40 3.99 4.45
CA GLN A 303 6.47 5.44 4.29
C GLN A 303 7.91 5.92 4.04
N ASP A 304 8.88 5.41 4.79
CA ASP A 304 10.30 5.76 4.62
C ASP A 304 10.83 5.30 3.24
N MET A 305 10.41 4.13 2.76
CA MET A 305 10.75 3.65 1.41
C MET A 305 10.13 4.52 0.31
N LEU A 306 8.93 5.04 0.51
CA LEU A 306 8.27 5.94 -0.43
C LEU A 306 8.95 7.32 -0.45
N ALA A 307 9.41 7.81 0.71
CA ALA A 307 10.13 9.08 0.82
C ALA A 307 11.56 9.02 0.28
N GLY A 308 12.24 7.87 0.39
CA GLY A 308 13.61 7.68 -0.10
C GLY A 308 13.74 7.45 -1.61
N ASN A 309 12.62 7.34 -2.32
CA ASN A 309 12.56 7.20 -3.78
C ASN A 309 12.05 8.48 -4.48
N GLY A 310 11.96 9.60 -3.74
CA GLY A 310 11.61 10.93 -4.26
C GLY A 310 12.84 11.81 -4.44
#